data_AF-A0A4Y7RDV0-F1
#
_entry.id   AF-A0A4Y7RDV0-F1
#
_cell.length_a   1.000
_cell.length_b   1.000
_cell.length_c   1.000
_cell.angle_alpha   90.00
_cell.angle_beta   90.00
_cell.angle_gamma   90.00
#
_symmetry.space_group_name_H-M   'P 1'
#
loop_
_entity.id
_entity.type
_entity.pdbx_description
1 polymer ?
#
loop_
_entity_poly.entity_id
_entity_poly.type
_entity_poly.pdbx_seq_one_letter_code
_entity_poly.pdbx_strand_id
1 'polypeptide(L)'
;MTKLYRSPVQVELDARAEPRRFRWLGRWHRILKCALDEEGQHLWSKLRTPEPKRYRCETYQGLVCDLCFARESGTWVLERVWD
;
A
#
# COMPACT_ATOMS: atom_id res chain seq x y z
N MET A 1 -5.99 -15.95 -4.04
CA MET A 1 -5.40 -16.46 -2.77
C MET A 1 -4.51 -15.36 -2.18
N THR A 2 -4.80 -14.80 -1.00
CA THR A 2 -4.02 -13.64 -0.48
C THR A 2 -2.69 -14.06 0.12
N LYS A 3 -1.58 -13.52 -0.40
CA LYS A 3 -0.25 -13.71 0.19
C LYS A 3 0.20 -12.43 0.88
N LEU A 4 0.56 -12.56 2.16
CA LEU A 4 1.16 -11.49 2.96
C LEU A 4 2.66 -11.47 2.67
N TYR A 5 3.16 -10.33 2.21
CA TYR A 5 4.56 -10.22 1.80
C TYR A 5 5.38 -9.28 2.68
N ARG A 6 4.73 -8.33 3.39
CA ARG A 6 5.38 -7.27 4.21
C ARG A 6 6.72 -6.81 3.62
N SER A 7 6.74 -6.64 2.29
CA SER A 7 7.98 -6.50 1.53
C SER A 7 8.26 -5.02 1.32
N PRO A 8 9.45 -4.52 1.67
CA PRO A 8 9.80 -3.13 1.39
C PRO A 8 9.83 -2.89 -0.12
N VAL A 9 9.17 -1.83 -0.56
CA VAL A 9 9.05 -1.44 -1.97
C VAL A 9 9.43 0.02 -2.16
N GLN A 10 9.98 0.33 -3.33
CA GLN A 10 10.15 1.73 -3.73
C GLN A 10 8.82 2.21 -4.29
N VAL A 11 8.34 3.38 -3.85
CA VAL A 11 7.10 3.98 -4.34
C VAL A 11 7.41 5.37 -4.86
N GLU A 12 6.86 5.68 -6.03
CA GLU A 12 6.78 7.06 -6.50
C GLU A 12 5.37 7.57 -6.30
N LEU A 13 5.29 8.75 -5.69
CA LEU A 13 4.05 9.45 -5.42
C LEU A 13 3.71 10.40 -6.57
N ASP A 14 2.42 10.69 -6.73
CA ASP A 14 1.95 11.76 -7.60
C ASP A 14 1.94 13.14 -6.89
N ALA A 15 1.41 14.15 -7.57
CA ALA A 15 1.29 15.50 -7.03
C ALA A 15 0.35 15.62 -5.82
N ARG A 16 -0.49 14.60 -5.56
CA ARG A 16 -1.41 14.51 -4.42
C ARG A 16 -0.82 13.67 -3.27
N ALA A 17 0.46 13.28 -3.38
CA ALA A 17 1.13 12.38 -2.46
C ALA A 17 0.50 10.97 -2.41
N GLU A 18 -0.15 10.55 -3.50
CA GLU A 18 -0.73 9.21 -3.64
C GLU A 18 0.21 8.29 -4.43
N PRO A 19 0.26 6.98 -4.12
CA PRO A 19 1.06 6.02 -4.90
C PRO A 19 0.70 6.00 -6.39
N ARG A 20 1.67 6.36 -7.24
CA ARG A 20 1.53 6.34 -8.71
C ARG A 20 2.14 5.09 -9.34
N ARG A 21 3.28 4.66 -8.84
CA ARG A 21 3.94 3.41 -9.24
C ARG A 21 4.83 2.90 -8.12
N PHE A 22 5.06 1.60 -8.10
CA PHE A 22 5.94 0.98 -7.13
C PHE A 22 6.86 -0.05 -7.78
N ARG A 23 8.00 -0.32 -7.16
CA ARG A 23 8.96 -1.32 -7.60
C ARG A 23 8.90 -2.53 -6.69
N TRP A 24 8.58 -3.68 -7.26
CA TRP A 24 8.53 -4.95 -6.55
C TRP A 24 9.24 -6.03 -7.38
N LEU A 25 10.07 -6.84 -6.72
CA LEU A 25 10.89 -7.89 -7.37
C LEU A 25 11.69 -7.37 -8.58
N GLY A 26 12.22 -6.16 -8.47
CA GLY A 26 12.99 -5.51 -9.53
C GLY A 26 12.19 -4.87 -10.65
N ARG A 27 10.86 -5.10 -10.74
CA ARG A 27 9.97 -4.58 -11.77
C ARG A 27 9.16 -3.38 -11.29
N TRP A 28 8.97 -2.40 -12.16
CA TRP A 28 8.06 -1.28 -11.91
C TRP A 28 6.63 -1.65 -12.30
N HIS A 29 5.70 -1.42 -11.37
CA HIS A 29 4.26 -1.58 -11.52
C HIS A 29 3.59 -0.22 -11.49
N ARG A 30 2.86 0.13 -12.55
CA ARG A 30 2.09 1.38 -12.62
C ARG A 30 0.73 1.14 -12.00
N ILE A 31 0.34 2.03 -11.10
CA ILE A 31 -0.96 1.97 -10.43
C ILE A 31 -1.99 2.59 -11.38
N LEU A 32 -3.04 1.83 -11.67
CA LEU A 32 -4.22 2.24 -12.42
C LEU A 32 -5.23 2.90 -11.49
N LYS A 33 -5.47 2.29 -10.33
CA LYS A 33 -6.43 2.77 -9.32
C LYS A 33 -5.79 2.67 -7.94
N CYS A 34 -5.87 3.75 -7.17
CA CYS A 34 -5.44 3.78 -5.79
C CYS A 34 -6.63 4.21 -4.94
N ALA A 35 -6.95 3.45 -3.90
CA ALA A 35 -7.97 3.81 -2.93
C ALA A 35 -7.39 3.66 -1.52
N LEU A 36 -7.67 4.63 -0.66
CA LEU A 36 -7.38 4.48 0.76
C LEU A 36 -8.32 3.41 1.32
N ASP A 37 -7.75 2.34 1.86
CA ASP A 37 -8.51 1.30 2.52
C ASP A 37 -8.73 1.72 3.98
N GLU A 38 -9.94 2.22 4.26
CA GLU A 38 -10.39 2.58 5.61
C GLU A 38 -11.00 1.37 6.35
N GLU A 39 -11.15 0.24 5.66
CA GLU A 39 -11.75 -1.01 6.16
C GLU A 39 -10.79 -1.68 7.15
N GLY A 40 -10.87 -1.27 8.41
CA GLY A 40 -10.01 -1.75 9.50
C GLY A 40 -9.64 -0.70 10.53
N GLN A 41 -9.88 0.59 10.26
CA GLN A 41 -9.83 1.62 11.30
C GLN A 41 -11.02 1.45 12.22
N HIS A 42 -10.93 0.48 13.13
CA HIS A 42 -11.89 0.33 14.21
C HIS A 42 -12.03 1.69 14.90
N LEU A 43 -13.26 2.12 15.16
CA LEU A 43 -13.58 3.34 15.89
C LEU A 43 -12.80 3.46 17.23
N TRP A 44 -12.28 2.34 17.74
CA TRP A 44 -11.47 2.20 18.95
C TRP A 44 -9.96 2.48 18.75
N SER A 45 -9.43 2.41 17.52
CA SER A 45 -8.02 2.70 17.22
C SER A 45 -7.67 4.20 17.35
N LYS A 46 -8.69 5.09 17.36
CA LYS A 46 -8.53 6.53 17.60
C LYS A 46 -7.92 6.87 18.97
N LEU A 47 -7.97 5.95 19.94
CA LEU A 47 -7.57 6.21 21.34
C LEU A 47 -6.14 5.79 21.70
N ARG A 48 -5.43 4.99 20.89
CA ARG A 48 -4.12 4.46 21.32
C ARG A 48 -2.96 4.53 20.33
N THR A 49 -3.17 4.45 19.02
CA THR A 49 -2.09 4.69 18.03
C THR A 49 -2.73 4.82 16.64
N PRO A 50 -2.46 5.87 15.86
CA PRO A 50 -2.99 5.94 14.49
C PRO A 50 -2.43 4.78 13.68
N GLU A 51 -3.30 3.88 13.24
CA GLU A 51 -2.92 2.79 12.33
C GLU A 51 -2.32 3.37 11.03
N PRO A 52 -1.34 2.69 10.43
CA PRO A 52 -0.73 3.15 9.19
C PRO A 52 -1.77 3.17 8.07
N LYS A 53 -1.79 4.25 7.29
CA LYS A 53 -2.66 4.39 6.11
C LYS A 53 -2.36 3.26 5.12
N ARG A 54 -3.38 2.47 4.81
CA ARG A 54 -3.33 1.39 3.80
C ARG A 54 -3.94 1.88 2.50
N TYR A 55 -3.27 1.61 1.40
CA TYR A 55 -3.68 1.99 0.05
C TYR A 55 -3.89 0.72 -0.76
N ARG A 56 -5.14 0.38 -1.08
CA ARG A 56 -5.45 -0.68 -2.04
C ARG A 56 -5.20 -0.15 -3.44
N CYS A 57 -4.24 -0.78 -4.11
CA CYS A 57 -3.76 -0.39 -5.41
C CYS A 57 -4.07 -1.50 -6.41
N GLU A 58 -4.65 -1.12 -7.55
CA GLU A 58 -4.78 -1.96 -8.73
C GLU A 58 -3.79 -1.47 -9.78
N THR A 59 -3.05 -2.39 -10.38
CA THR A 59 -2.04 -2.06 -11.39
C THR A 59 -2.55 -2.34 -12.80
N TYR A 60 -1.93 -1.71 -13.79
CA TYR A 60 -2.22 -2.00 -15.21
C TYR A 60 -1.94 -3.46 -15.62
N GLN A 61 -1.18 -4.21 -14.81
CA GLN A 61 -0.89 -5.62 -15.03
C GLN A 61 -1.94 -6.56 -14.41
N GLY A 62 -3.02 -6.03 -13.84
CA GLY A 62 -4.06 -6.81 -13.15
C GLY A 62 -3.69 -7.23 -11.72
N LEU A 63 -2.53 -6.80 -11.20
CA LEU A 63 -2.15 -7.04 -9.80
C LEU A 63 -2.96 -6.12 -8.88
N VAL A 64 -3.59 -6.70 -7.86
CA VAL A 64 -4.23 -5.96 -6.76
C VAL A 64 -3.38 -6.15 -5.50
N CYS A 65 -3.00 -5.07 -4.84
CA CYS A 65 -2.13 -5.12 -3.66
C CYS A 65 -2.42 -4.00 -2.67
N ASP A 66 -2.12 -4.23 -1.39
CA ASP A 66 -2.19 -3.21 -0.36
C ASP A 66 -0.78 -2.68 -0.07
N LEU A 67 -0.60 -1.36 -0.25
CA LEU A 67 0.60 -0.62 0.10
C LEU A 67 0.37 0.15 1.40
N CYS A 68 1.34 0.12 2.31
CA CYS A 68 1.29 0.93 3.52
C CYS A 68 2.63 1.64 3.75
N PHE A 69 2.56 2.84 4.32
CA PHE A 69 3.76 3.58 4.72
C PHE A 69 4.08 3.28 6.18
N ALA A 70 5.15 2.51 6.42
CA ALA A 70 5.61 2.18 7.76
C ALA A 70 6.40 3.37 8.34
N ARG A 71 5.74 4.18 9.19
CA ARG A 71 6.33 5.39 9.77
C ARG A 71 7.60 5.11 10.59
N GLU A 72 7.65 3.98 11.28
CA GLU A 72 8.79 3.57 12.11
C GLU A 72 10.06 3.36 11.28
N SER A 73 9.91 2.81 10.07
CA SER A 73 11.03 2.52 9.17
C SER A 73 11.18 3.53 8.03
N GLY A 74 10.29 4.53 7.94
CA GLY A 74 10.25 5.52 6.87
C GLY A 74 10.12 4.93 5.46
N THR A 75 9.59 3.70 5.34
CA THR A 75 9.62 2.93 4.10
C THR A 75 8.22 2.47 3.69
N TRP A 76 7.97 2.43 2.38
CA TRP A 76 6.76 1.83 1.83
C TRP A 76 6.86 0.30 1.84
N VAL A 77 5.77 -0.34 2.24
CA VAL A 77 5.69 -1.78 2.37
C VAL A 77 4.50 -2.29 1.57
N LEU A 78 4.74 -3.31 0.76
CA LEU A 78 3.71 -4.11 0.13
C LEU A 78 3.25 -5.16 1.14
N GLU A 79 2.13 -4.87 1.80
CA GLU A 79 1.60 -5.65 2.90
C GLU A 79 0.96 -6.94 2.39
N ARG A 80 0.15 -6.82 1.34
CA ARG A 80 -0.66 -7.92 0.81
C ARG A 80 -0.77 -7.85 -0.72
N VAL A 81 -0.80 -9.02 -1.35
CA VAL A 81 -1.23 -9.19 -2.75
C VAL A 81 -2.52 -9.99 -2.76
N TRP A 82 -3.50 -9.48 -3.48
CA TRP A 82 -4.77 -10.10 -3.77
C TRP A 82 -4.69 -10.69 -5.18
N ASP A 83 -4.73 -12.02 -5.23
CA ASP A 83 -4.80 -12.85 -6.44
C ASP A 83 -6.24 -13.34 -6.62
#